data_AF-A0A2S6CMX9-F1
#
_entry.id   AF-A0A2S6CMX9-F1
#
_cell.length_a   1.000
_cell.length_b   1.000
_cell.length_c   1.000
_cell.angle_alpha   90.00
_cell.angle_beta   90.00
_cell.angle_gamma   90.00
#
_symmetry.space_group_name_H-M   'P 1'
#
loop_
_entity.id
_entity.type
_entity.pdbx_description
1 polymer ?
#
loop_
_entity_poly.entity_id
_entity_poly.type
_entity_poly.pdbx_seq_one_letter_code
_entity_poly.pdbx_strand_id
1 'polypeptide(L)'
;MEDELEHIGEPVDPELDVGAALASNQTLQVKAYSGSSALQDGIHPTGHTLTIKTILPPVSRQEVGTIRCIGLNYRHHAAEMKLEVPTYPSVFLKPANCLNGPNSDLVIPRQATDEQADYEAELAVVIGQACRNVTAENAMEYVLGYTCSNDVTARKWQFAGGNTQWGYGKGFDGFAPSALALFLPKRFRIRV
;
A
#
# COMPACT_ATOMS: atom_id res chain seq x y z
N MET A 1 8.89 17.96 11.07
CA MET A 1 10.01 18.02 10.12
C MET A 1 10.69 19.36 10.30
N GLU A 2 12.00 19.40 10.13
CA GLU A 2 12.77 20.64 10.23
C GLU A 2 12.48 21.62 9.08
N ASP A 3 11.93 21.14 7.96
CA ASP A 3 11.73 21.94 6.73
C ASP A 3 10.32 21.87 6.11
N GLU A 4 9.38 21.10 6.69
CA GLU A 4 8.00 20.91 6.19
C GLU A 4 7.88 20.33 4.77
N LEU A 5 8.92 19.69 4.25
CA LEU A 5 8.94 19.07 2.91
C LEU A 5 8.80 17.56 2.97
N GLU A 6 8.30 16.91 1.91
CA GLU A 6 8.31 15.45 1.81
C GLU A 6 9.69 14.92 1.41
N HIS A 7 10.12 13.82 2.02
CA HIS A 7 11.43 13.22 1.75
C HIS A 7 11.34 11.70 1.55
N ILE A 8 12.36 11.14 0.91
CA ILE A 8 12.64 9.70 0.92
C ILE A 8 13.79 9.44 1.87
N GLY A 9 13.66 8.42 2.72
CA GLY A 9 14.69 8.07 3.68
C GLY A 9 14.71 6.61 4.07
N GLU A 10 15.73 6.26 4.84
CA GLU A 10 15.86 4.97 5.51
C GLU A 10 16.07 5.25 7.00
N PRO A 11 15.50 4.46 7.93
CA PRO A 11 15.76 4.61 9.35
C PRO A 11 17.27 4.68 9.64
N VAL A 12 17.68 5.56 10.55
CA VAL A 12 19.10 5.66 10.96
C VAL A 12 19.58 4.32 11.52
N ASP A 13 18.77 3.72 12.38
CA ASP A 13 18.93 2.36 12.91
C ASP A 13 18.18 1.36 12.00
N PRO A 14 18.90 0.49 11.27
CA PRO A 14 18.27 -0.48 10.36
C PRO A 14 17.48 -1.58 11.07
N GLU A 15 17.71 -1.81 12.37
CA GLU A 15 17.01 -2.84 13.16
C GLU A 15 15.79 -2.28 13.89
N LEU A 16 15.52 -0.97 13.76
CA LEU A 16 14.40 -0.32 14.41
C LEU A 16 13.07 -0.78 13.80
N ASP A 17 12.17 -1.29 14.64
CA ASP A 17 10.77 -1.42 14.28
C ASP A 17 10.12 -0.03 14.22
N VAL A 18 10.07 0.51 13.01
CA VAL A 18 9.47 1.81 12.70
C VAL A 18 8.00 1.88 13.14
N GLY A 19 7.26 0.77 13.03
CA GLY A 19 5.85 0.71 13.40
C GLY A 19 5.66 0.82 14.91
N ALA A 20 6.42 0.04 15.67
CA ALA A 20 6.40 0.09 17.13
C ALA A 20 6.87 1.45 17.67
N ALA A 21 7.93 2.01 17.08
CA ALA A 21 8.45 3.32 17.45
C ALA A 21 7.38 4.42 17.26
N LEU A 22 6.70 4.47 16.11
CA LEU A 22 5.59 5.40 15.89
C LEU A 22 4.46 5.20 16.89
N ALA A 23 4.06 3.95 17.16
CA ALA A 23 2.97 3.64 18.09
C ALA A 23 3.28 4.12 19.52
N SER A 24 4.57 4.16 19.91
CA SER A 24 5.04 4.69 21.19
C SER A 24 5.31 6.20 21.22
N ASN A 25 5.02 6.94 20.14
CA ASN A 25 5.40 8.35 19.96
C ASN A 25 6.92 8.58 20.11
N GLN A 26 7.74 7.59 19.76
CA GLN A 26 9.19 7.75 19.74
C GLN A 26 9.58 8.64 18.57
N THR A 27 10.47 9.59 18.83
CA THR A 27 11.08 10.42 17.78
C THR A 27 11.85 9.53 16.80
N LEU A 28 11.50 9.62 15.52
CA LEU A 28 12.15 8.87 14.45
C LEU A 28 13.09 9.75 13.65
N GLN A 29 14.25 9.19 13.32
CA GLN A 29 15.25 9.81 12.47
C GLN A 29 15.55 8.96 11.25
N VAL A 30 15.71 9.61 10.11
CA VAL A 30 15.99 8.96 8.83
C VAL A 30 17.21 9.57 8.16
N LYS A 31 17.97 8.74 7.47
CA LYS A 31 18.99 9.17 6.50
C LYS A 31 18.27 9.61 5.23
N ALA A 32 18.35 10.88 4.87
CA ALA A 32 17.62 11.44 3.74
C ALA A 32 18.31 11.13 2.39
N TYR A 33 17.50 10.90 1.36
CA TYR A 33 17.94 10.65 -0.02
C TYR A 33 17.54 11.80 -0.96
N SER A 34 18.33 12.02 -2.02
CA SER A 34 18.27 13.18 -2.92
C SER A 34 17.04 13.28 -3.84
N GLY A 35 16.03 12.44 -3.67
CA GLY A 35 14.86 12.34 -4.56
C GLY A 35 13.54 12.48 -3.82
N SER A 36 12.46 12.72 -4.57
CA SER A 36 11.12 12.95 -4.02
C SER A 36 10.21 11.72 -4.08
N SER A 37 10.66 10.64 -4.72
CA SER A 37 9.86 9.44 -4.96
C SER A 37 10.66 8.15 -4.80
N ALA A 38 9.99 7.12 -4.29
CA ALA A 38 10.55 5.77 -4.29
C ALA A 38 10.69 5.17 -5.69
N LEU A 39 9.94 5.68 -6.68
CA LEU A 39 10.01 5.28 -8.10
C LEU A 39 11.14 5.96 -8.87
N GLN A 40 11.80 6.97 -8.27
CA GLN A 40 12.86 7.70 -8.93
C GLN A 40 14.17 6.90 -8.92
N ASP A 41 14.76 6.74 -10.11
CA ASP A 41 16.08 6.15 -10.27
C ASP A 41 17.20 7.10 -9.85
N GLY A 42 18.36 6.53 -9.48
CA GLY A 42 19.58 7.31 -9.22
C GLY A 42 19.57 8.13 -7.91
N ILE A 43 18.57 7.93 -7.04
CA ILE A 43 18.57 8.58 -5.73
C ILE A 43 19.74 8.09 -4.87
N HIS A 44 20.39 9.02 -4.17
CA HIS A 44 21.57 8.74 -3.36
C HIS A 44 21.45 9.41 -1.98
N PRO A 45 22.18 8.90 -0.95
CA PRO A 45 22.19 9.53 0.37
C PRO A 45 22.68 10.98 0.28
N THR A 46 21.97 11.88 0.93
CA THR A 46 22.35 13.31 0.98
C THR A 46 23.43 13.59 2.02
N GLY A 47 23.65 12.67 2.96
CA GLY A 47 24.47 12.88 4.15
C GLY A 47 23.73 13.57 5.30
N HIS A 48 22.49 14.02 5.08
CA HIS A 48 21.66 14.61 6.11
C HIS A 48 20.81 13.57 6.84
N THR A 49 20.63 13.79 8.14
CA THR A 49 19.67 13.05 8.96
C THR A 49 18.53 13.98 9.29
N LEU A 50 17.29 13.51 9.10
CA LEU A 50 16.09 14.30 9.36
C LEU A 50 15.28 13.65 10.47
N THR A 51 14.69 14.49 11.33
CA THR A 51 13.68 14.05 12.29
C THR A 51 12.30 14.12 11.64
N ILE A 52 11.63 12.97 11.54
CA ILE A 52 10.37 12.83 10.80
C ILE A 52 9.17 12.99 11.74
N LYS A 53 8.07 13.51 11.21
CA LYS A 53 6.81 13.70 11.96
C LYS A 53 5.74 12.69 11.56
N THR A 54 5.65 12.42 10.26
CA THR A 54 4.63 11.58 9.66
C THR A 54 5.33 10.61 8.72
N ILE A 55 4.76 9.43 8.54
CA ILE A 55 5.16 8.51 7.47
C ILE A 55 4.03 8.51 6.45
N LEU A 56 4.41 8.59 5.18
CA LEU A 56 3.49 8.64 4.05
C LEU A 56 3.46 7.28 3.35
N PRO A 57 2.43 6.99 2.54
CA PRO A 57 2.45 5.85 1.63
C PRO A 57 3.73 5.84 0.79
N PRO A 58 4.35 4.66 0.53
CA PRO A 58 5.62 4.60 -0.19
C PRO A 58 5.57 5.14 -1.62
N VAL A 59 4.39 5.17 -2.23
CA VAL A 59 4.10 5.86 -3.49
C VAL A 59 2.95 6.83 -3.26
N SER A 60 2.97 8.01 -3.89
CA SER A 60 1.90 9.00 -3.75
C SER A 60 0.64 8.59 -4.54
N ARG A 61 -0.49 9.26 -4.26
CA ARG A 61 -1.74 9.09 -5.03
C ARG A 61 -1.58 9.48 -6.51
N GLN A 62 -0.69 10.43 -6.80
CA GLN A 62 -0.40 10.88 -8.15
C GLN A 62 0.41 9.84 -8.92
N GLU A 63 1.24 9.06 -8.22
CA GLU A 63 2.13 8.06 -8.81
C GLU A 63 1.48 6.68 -8.95
N VAL A 64 0.62 6.29 -8.01
CA VAL A 64 0.05 4.92 -7.97
C VAL A 64 -0.83 4.63 -9.19
N GLY A 65 -1.47 5.64 -9.78
CA GLY A 65 -2.37 5.51 -10.93
C GLY A 65 -3.63 4.69 -10.60
N THR A 66 -3.54 3.36 -10.69
CA THR A 66 -4.62 2.41 -10.36
C THR A 66 -4.11 1.33 -9.44
N ILE A 67 -4.86 1.00 -8.40
CA ILE A 67 -4.55 -0.12 -7.50
C ILE A 67 -5.26 -1.36 -8.03
N ARG A 68 -4.49 -2.35 -8.47
CA ARG A 68 -5.00 -3.62 -9.03
C ARG A 68 -5.03 -4.68 -7.94
N CYS A 69 -6.21 -5.21 -7.68
CA CYS A 69 -6.44 -6.15 -6.58
C CYS A 69 -6.78 -7.54 -7.14
N ILE A 70 -6.35 -8.58 -6.43
CA ILE A 70 -6.59 -9.98 -6.80
C ILE A 70 -7.46 -10.61 -5.72
N GLY A 71 -8.68 -11.03 -6.07
CA GLY A 71 -9.52 -11.77 -5.12
C GLY A 71 -9.33 -13.28 -5.21
N LEU A 72 -9.69 -13.97 -4.13
CA LEU A 72 -9.66 -15.44 -4.01
C LEU A 72 -8.28 -16.06 -4.25
N ASN A 73 -7.22 -15.34 -3.89
CA ASN A 73 -5.83 -15.77 -4.14
C ASN A 73 -5.22 -16.61 -3.00
N TYR A 74 -5.97 -16.82 -1.91
CA TYR A 74 -5.63 -17.76 -0.84
C TYR A 74 -6.67 -18.88 -0.82
N ARG A 75 -6.24 -20.14 -0.98
CA ARG A 75 -7.14 -21.30 -1.04
C ARG A 75 -8.07 -21.40 0.16
N HIS A 76 -7.56 -21.08 1.35
CA HIS A 76 -8.35 -21.10 2.59
C HIS A 76 -9.45 -20.03 2.58
N HIS A 77 -9.16 -18.83 2.07
CA HIS A 77 -10.14 -17.75 1.94
C HIS A 77 -11.24 -18.09 0.91
N ALA A 78 -10.88 -18.74 -0.21
CA ALA A 78 -11.87 -19.24 -1.16
C ALA A 78 -12.84 -20.24 -0.51
N ALA A 79 -12.32 -21.15 0.32
CA ALA A 79 -13.13 -22.11 1.07
C ALA A 79 -14.05 -21.43 2.11
N GLU A 80 -13.54 -20.44 2.85
CA GLU A 80 -14.33 -19.63 3.81
C GLU A 80 -15.52 -18.95 3.12
N MET A 81 -15.28 -18.35 1.97
CA MET A 81 -16.31 -17.67 1.17
C MET A 81 -17.25 -18.64 0.43
N LYS A 82 -16.97 -19.95 0.48
CA LYS A 82 -17.67 -21.02 -0.28
C LYS A 82 -17.69 -20.75 -1.79
N LEU A 83 -16.58 -20.23 -2.30
CA LEU A 83 -16.39 -19.93 -3.72
C LEU A 83 -15.41 -20.94 -4.33
N GLU A 84 -15.62 -21.26 -5.61
CA GLU A 84 -14.67 -22.11 -6.35
C GLU A 84 -13.33 -21.39 -6.51
N VAL A 85 -12.24 -22.15 -6.46
CA VAL A 85 -10.90 -21.61 -6.73
C VAL A 85 -10.85 -21.24 -8.23
N PRO A 86 -10.61 -19.97 -8.56
CA PRO A 86 -10.70 -19.54 -9.94
C PRO A 86 -9.52 -20.08 -10.76
N THR A 87 -9.77 -20.43 -12.03
CA THR A 87 -8.73 -20.90 -12.97
C THR A 87 -7.89 -19.76 -13.55
N TYR A 88 -8.41 -18.53 -13.50
CA TYR A 88 -7.74 -17.30 -13.89
C TYR A 88 -7.83 -16.29 -12.73
N PRO A 89 -6.86 -15.36 -12.56
CA PRO A 89 -6.93 -14.37 -11.50
C PRO A 89 -8.21 -13.52 -11.57
N SER A 90 -8.91 -13.40 -10.45
CA SER A 90 -10.06 -12.48 -10.32
C SER A 90 -9.55 -11.08 -10.04
N VAL A 91 -9.64 -10.17 -11.00
CA VAL A 91 -9.07 -8.82 -10.93
C VAL A 91 -10.16 -7.77 -10.80
N PHE A 92 -9.96 -6.84 -9.88
CA PHE A 92 -10.74 -5.60 -9.78
C PHE A 92 -9.83 -4.42 -9.48
N LEU A 93 -10.37 -3.21 -9.62
CA LEU A 93 -9.61 -1.97 -9.45
C LEU A 93 -10.13 -1.18 -8.24
N LYS A 94 -9.19 -0.61 -7.50
CA LYS A 94 -9.43 0.48 -6.55
C LYS A 94 -8.82 1.77 -7.12
N PRO A 95 -9.58 2.87 -7.17
CA PRO A 95 -9.05 4.16 -7.63
C PRO A 95 -8.01 4.74 -6.66
N ALA A 96 -7.17 5.66 -7.14
CA ALA A 96 -6.00 6.17 -6.38
C ALA A 96 -6.37 6.88 -5.06
N ASN A 97 -7.56 7.45 -4.97
CA ASN A 97 -8.13 8.03 -3.74
C ASN A 97 -8.34 7.00 -2.61
N CYS A 98 -8.36 5.70 -2.92
CA CYS A 98 -8.37 4.65 -1.91
C CYS A 98 -7.07 4.62 -1.10
N LEU A 99 -5.94 5.04 -1.67
CA LEU A 99 -4.66 4.96 -0.98
C LEU A 99 -4.66 5.84 0.28
N ASN A 100 -4.47 5.21 1.44
CA ASN A 100 -4.37 5.89 2.73
C ASN A 100 -3.00 5.71 3.37
N GLY A 101 -2.60 6.73 4.13
CA GLY A 101 -1.35 6.71 4.89
C GLY A 101 -1.33 5.63 5.96
N PRO A 102 -0.12 5.20 6.34
CA PRO A 102 0.03 4.33 7.49
C PRO A 102 -0.41 5.06 8.76
N ASN A 103 -1.12 4.38 9.67
CA ASN A 103 -1.71 4.94 10.89
C ASN A 103 -2.62 6.17 10.67
N SER A 104 -3.04 6.43 9.43
CA SER A 104 -4.01 7.49 9.14
C SER A 104 -5.40 7.01 9.48
N ASP A 105 -6.23 7.91 10.00
CA ASP A 105 -7.63 7.61 10.26
C ASP A 105 -8.34 7.12 9.00
N LEU A 106 -9.17 6.10 9.16
CA LEU A 106 -10.03 5.58 8.11
C LEU A 106 -11.45 6.04 8.39
N VAL A 107 -11.92 7.00 7.60
CA VAL A 107 -13.31 7.45 7.66
C VAL A 107 -14.19 6.43 6.93
N ILE A 108 -15.03 5.73 7.67
CA ILE A 108 -16.03 4.82 7.08
C ILE A 108 -17.19 5.66 6.50
N PRO A 109 -17.46 5.59 5.19
CA PRO A 109 -18.56 6.32 4.57
C PRO A 109 -19.90 5.92 5.19
N ARG A 110 -20.86 6.85 5.24
CA ARG A 110 -22.22 6.60 5.76
C ARG A 110 -22.88 5.38 5.10
N GLN A 111 -22.63 5.14 3.82
CA GLN A 111 -23.19 3.99 3.12
C GLN A 111 -22.61 2.66 3.61
N ALA A 112 -21.38 2.65 4.13
CA ALA A 112 -20.65 1.47 4.60
C ALA A 112 -20.71 1.30 6.13
N THR A 113 -21.60 2.02 6.83
CA THR A 113 -21.84 1.84 8.27
C THR A 113 -22.62 0.54 8.55
N ASP A 114 -22.94 0.29 9.81
CA ASP A 114 -23.71 -0.88 10.27
C ASP A 114 -22.93 -2.21 10.13
N GLU A 115 -21.68 -2.23 10.60
CA GLU A 115 -20.82 -3.44 10.68
C GLU A 115 -20.53 -4.12 9.32
N GLN A 116 -20.58 -3.36 8.23
CA GLN A 116 -20.31 -3.87 6.88
C GLN A 116 -18.90 -3.59 6.37
N ALA A 117 -18.17 -2.71 7.06
CA ALA A 117 -16.76 -2.47 6.78
C ALA A 117 -15.93 -3.63 7.34
N ASP A 118 -15.17 -4.26 6.47
CA ASP A 118 -14.35 -5.43 6.78
C ASP A 118 -12.91 -5.20 6.35
N TYR A 119 -11.97 -5.82 7.05
CA TYR A 119 -10.54 -5.72 6.77
C TYR A 119 -10.04 -6.96 6.04
N GLU A 120 -9.09 -6.77 5.13
CA GLU A 120 -8.44 -7.86 4.39
C GLU A 120 -6.93 -7.55 4.35
N ALA A 121 -6.14 -8.29 5.13
CA ALA A 121 -4.70 -8.09 5.17
C ALA A 121 -4.06 -8.68 3.91
N GLU A 122 -3.37 -7.84 3.13
CA GLU A 122 -2.85 -8.19 1.81
C GLU A 122 -1.38 -7.82 1.65
N LEU A 123 -0.67 -8.63 0.86
CA LEU A 123 0.65 -8.28 0.33
C LEU A 123 0.46 -7.39 -0.91
N ALA A 124 0.91 -6.15 -0.83
CA ALA A 124 0.92 -5.24 -1.97
C ALA A 124 2.28 -5.28 -2.68
N VAL A 125 2.22 -5.40 -4.01
CA VAL A 125 3.39 -5.38 -4.90
C VAL A 125 3.47 -4.01 -5.57
N VAL A 126 4.59 -3.33 -5.42
CA VAL A 126 4.83 -2.03 -6.06
C VAL A 126 5.63 -2.25 -7.35
N ILE A 127 5.05 -1.83 -8.47
CA ILE A 127 5.68 -1.92 -9.79
C ILE A 127 6.54 -0.68 -10.00
N GLY A 128 7.83 -0.87 -10.29
CA GLY A 128 8.81 0.22 -10.40
C GLY A 128 8.93 0.83 -11.79
N GLN A 129 8.59 0.05 -12.82
CA GLN A 129 8.79 0.46 -14.21
C GLN A 129 7.61 -0.01 -15.08
N ALA A 130 7.35 0.73 -16.16
CA ALA A 130 6.27 0.40 -17.09
C ALA A 130 6.47 -1.00 -17.70
N CYS A 131 5.41 -1.80 -17.73
CA CYS A 131 5.47 -3.18 -18.17
C CYS A 131 4.26 -3.56 -19.04
N ARG A 132 4.47 -4.36 -20.08
CA ARG A 132 3.41 -4.88 -20.96
C ARG A 132 3.84 -6.23 -21.55
N ASN A 133 2.95 -7.21 -21.52
CA ASN A 133 3.20 -8.57 -22.05
C ASN A 133 4.49 -9.21 -21.48
N VAL A 134 4.80 -8.94 -20.21
CA VAL A 134 5.98 -9.50 -19.53
C VAL A 134 5.75 -10.98 -19.26
N THR A 135 6.75 -11.81 -19.52
CA THR A 135 6.69 -13.24 -19.23
C THR A 135 6.81 -13.50 -17.72
N ALA A 136 6.37 -14.66 -17.25
CA ALA A 136 6.44 -14.98 -15.82
C ALA A 136 7.89 -14.97 -15.30
N GLU A 137 8.84 -15.40 -16.13
CA GLU A 137 10.27 -15.48 -15.81
C GLU A 137 10.89 -14.11 -15.56
N ASN A 138 10.44 -13.08 -16.30
CA ASN A 138 10.97 -11.73 -16.23
C ASN A 138 10.16 -10.80 -15.31
N ALA A 139 9.03 -11.28 -14.76
CA ALA A 139 8.10 -10.44 -13.99
C ALA A 139 8.76 -9.72 -12.81
N MET A 140 9.69 -10.39 -12.13
CA MET A 140 10.39 -9.87 -10.96
C MET A 140 11.31 -8.70 -11.26
N GLU A 141 11.75 -8.52 -12.51
CA GLU A 141 12.56 -7.37 -12.93
C GLU A 141 11.79 -6.05 -12.88
N TYR A 142 10.45 -6.10 -12.85
CA TYR A 142 9.57 -4.95 -12.83
C TYR A 142 9.05 -4.60 -11.43
N VAL A 143 9.30 -5.47 -10.45
CA VAL A 143 8.88 -5.26 -9.06
C VAL A 143 9.90 -4.35 -8.39
N LEU A 144 9.46 -3.16 -7.97
CA LEU A 144 10.29 -2.28 -7.14
C LEU A 144 10.45 -2.89 -5.76
N GLY A 145 9.34 -3.32 -5.15
CA GLY A 145 9.33 -3.91 -3.83
C GLY A 145 7.94 -4.27 -3.36
N TYR A 146 7.83 -4.53 -2.06
CA TYR A 146 6.61 -4.99 -1.41
C TYR A 146 6.24 -4.11 -0.23
N THR A 147 4.95 -4.02 0.06
CA THR A 147 4.44 -3.42 1.28
C THR A 147 3.21 -4.18 1.76
N CYS A 148 2.75 -3.92 2.99
CA CYS A 148 1.46 -4.45 3.44
C CYS A 148 0.36 -3.47 3.04
N SER A 149 -0.84 -3.99 2.78
CA SER A 149 -2.03 -3.17 2.52
C SER A 149 -3.24 -3.81 3.19
N ASN A 150 -4.25 -2.99 3.46
CA ASN A 150 -5.57 -3.47 3.88
C ASN A 150 -6.58 -3.22 2.76
N ASP A 151 -7.17 -4.27 2.19
CA ASP A 151 -8.25 -4.15 1.19
C ASP A 151 -9.61 -4.01 1.87
N VAL A 152 -9.81 -2.82 2.46
CA VAL A 152 -11.04 -2.50 3.18
C VAL A 152 -12.24 -2.64 2.25
N THR A 153 -13.27 -3.32 2.76
CA THR A 153 -14.42 -3.72 1.97
C THR A 153 -15.73 -3.37 2.67
N ALA A 154 -16.64 -2.70 1.98
CA ALA A 154 -18.03 -2.58 2.38
C ALA A 154 -18.82 -3.78 1.83
N ARG A 155 -18.97 -4.84 2.64
CA ARG A 155 -19.43 -6.17 2.20
C ARG A 155 -20.81 -6.18 1.56
N LYS A 156 -21.76 -5.40 2.07
CA LYS A 156 -23.09 -5.27 1.43
C LYS A 156 -22.98 -4.73 0.01
N TRP A 157 -22.15 -3.72 -0.20
CA TRP A 157 -21.96 -3.07 -1.48
C TRP A 157 -21.10 -3.87 -2.44
N GLN A 158 -20.27 -4.79 -1.94
CA GLN A 158 -19.55 -5.76 -2.77
C GLN A 158 -20.50 -6.62 -3.62
N PHE A 159 -21.70 -6.92 -3.11
CA PHE A 159 -22.68 -7.79 -3.76
C PHE A 159 -24.07 -7.15 -3.98
N ALA A 160 -24.26 -5.88 -3.59
CA ALA A 160 -25.56 -5.22 -3.60
C ALA A 160 -26.22 -5.25 -4.99
N GLY A 161 -27.51 -5.56 -5.04
CA GLY A 161 -28.29 -5.56 -6.28
C GLY A 161 -27.86 -6.63 -7.30
N GLY A 162 -27.13 -7.67 -6.88
CA GLY A 162 -26.57 -8.68 -7.78
C GLY A 162 -25.34 -8.18 -8.56
N ASN A 163 -24.70 -7.11 -8.09
CA ASN A 163 -23.53 -6.54 -8.74
C ASN A 163 -22.37 -7.55 -8.72
N THR A 164 -21.77 -7.79 -9.89
CA THR A 164 -20.58 -8.63 -10.06
C THR A 164 -19.28 -7.82 -9.96
N GLN A 165 -19.37 -6.50 -9.86
CA GLN A 165 -18.23 -5.59 -9.82
C GLN A 165 -17.83 -5.25 -8.37
N TRP A 166 -16.89 -5.99 -7.81
CA TRP A 166 -16.42 -5.81 -6.42
C TRP A 166 -15.81 -4.43 -6.14
N GLY A 167 -15.31 -3.74 -7.18
CA GLY A 167 -14.72 -2.41 -7.06
C GLY A 167 -15.65 -1.37 -6.44
N TYR A 168 -16.97 -1.52 -6.55
CA TYR A 168 -17.91 -0.58 -5.93
C TYR A 168 -17.85 -0.64 -4.39
N GLY A 169 -17.89 -1.85 -3.80
CA GLY A 169 -17.78 -2.02 -2.35
C GLY A 169 -16.38 -1.78 -1.79
N LYS A 170 -15.36 -1.75 -2.65
CA LYS A 170 -13.96 -1.63 -2.27
C LYS A 170 -13.34 -0.28 -2.64
N GLY A 171 -14.02 0.56 -3.42
CA GLY A 171 -13.44 1.75 -4.06
C GLY A 171 -13.62 3.08 -3.31
N PHE A 172 -13.98 3.06 -2.02
CA PHE A 172 -14.19 4.30 -1.25
C PHE A 172 -12.86 4.96 -0.86
N ASP A 173 -12.91 6.27 -0.59
CA ASP A 173 -11.74 7.04 -0.13
C ASP A 173 -11.09 6.37 1.09
N GLY A 174 -9.77 6.20 1.03
CA GLY A 174 -8.99 5.58 2.12
C GLY A 174 -9.10 4.05 2.25
N PHE A 175 -9.90 3.35 1.43
CA PHE A 175 -10.10 1.89 1.56
C PHE A 175 -8.90 1.02 1.12
N ALA A 176 -7.76 1.61 0.80
CA ALA A 176 -6.48 0.94 0.62
C ALA A 176 -5.40 1.53 1.55
N PRO A 177 -5.50 1.40 2.88
CA PRO A 177 -4.40 1.77 3.76
C PRO A 177 -3.16 0.94 3.41
N SER A 178 -2.06 1.62 3.10
CA SER A 178 -0.76 0.99 2.85
C SER A 178 0.15 1.15 4.04
N ALA A 179 0.98 0.14 4.30
CA ALA A 179 1.91 0.16 5.41
C ALA A 179 3.07 1.13 5.19
N LEU A 180 3.82 1.31 6.29
CA LEU A 180 4.80 2.35 6.53
C LEU A 180 5.94 2.42 5.51
N ALA A 181 6.26 1.30 4.85
CA ALA A 181 7.50 1.17 4.13
C ALA A 181 7.41 0.30 2.89
N LEU A 182 8.38 0.52 2.01
CA LEU A 182 8.65 -0.32 0.86
C LEU A 182 9.88 -1.18 1.13
N PHE A 183 9.65 -2.50 1.14
CA PHE A 183 10.71 -3.50 1.19
C PHE A 183 11.19 -3.74 -0.23
N LEU A 184 12.34 -3.14 -0.58
CA LEU A 184 13.05 -3.44 -1.81
C LEU A 184 13.84 -4.75 -1.59
N PRO A 185 14.09 -5.57 -2.63
CA PRO A 185 14.84 -6.82 -2.51
C PRO A 185 16.22 -6.73 -1.84
N LYS A 186 16.77 -5.51 -1.66
CA LYS A 186 18.05 -5.25 -0.97
C LYS A 186 18.03 -4.10 0.04
N ARG A 187 16.91 -3.36 0.22
CA ARG A 187 16.85 -2.13 1.04
C ARG A 187 15.44 -1.86 1.56
N PHE A 188 15.34 -1.12 2.66
CA PHE A 188 14.07 -0.69 3.25
C PHE A 188 13.95 0.83 3.13
N ARG A 189 12.95 1.33 2.39
CA ARG A 189 12.75 2.78 2.19
C ARG A 189 11.39 3.24 2.70
N ILE A 190 11.36 4.43 3.28
CA ILE A 190 10.16 5.12 3.76
C ILE A 190 10.04 6.49 3.11
N ARG A 191 8.80 6.89 2.84
CA ARG A 191 8.46 8.25 2.42
C ARG A 191 7.89 8.96 3.65
N VAL A 192 8.37 10.18 3.92
CA VAL A 192 8.14 10.90 5.19
C VAL A 192 7.78 12.36 4.96
#